data_AF-A0A9N9HJL1-F1
#
_entry.id   AF-A0A9N9HJL1-F1
#
_cell.length_a   1.000
_cell.length_b   1.000
_cell.length_c   1.000
_cell.angle_alpha   90.00
_cell.angle_beta   90.00
_cell.angle_gamma   90.00
#
_symmetry.space_group_name_H-M   'P 1'
#
loop_
_entity.id
_entity.type
_entity.pdbx_description
1 polymer ?
#
loop_
_entity_poly.entity_id
_entity_poly.type
_entity_poly.pdbx_seq_one_letter_code
_entity_poly.pdbx_strand_id
1 'polypeptide(L)'
;CLLVSHYWCKLVVPILWHNPFHYWWRSSSRPVENVIENNWHLLRRTYIATLNEVEKEILHPYDRRYNPSQPLFQYSAYLENFSFADITKIIVEDDTLLATLIEKAGKTLLNLQIDKVSGKVVMSLSQFCPNISKFTLEYEVQNYSMFMDYLKGSSISQLVIKSYGISIDLLNGLARYVPSSLEEIYLCCHFKPDFLMIFLLDYSALSFNTLKTLCIKDLDGYSHEYLKVIERYSVYNAFKTIVIETMVCIDESSDLIQNIGKKGINVVLQEVF
;
A
#
# COMPACT_ATOMS: atom_id res chain seq x y z
N CYS A 1 22.85 -6.29 -31.20
CA CYS A 1 22.81 -6.69 -29.78
C CYS A 1 24.19 -7.20 -29.39
N LEU A 2 24.88 -6.52 -28.46
CA LEU A 2 26.03 -7.14 -27.79
C LEU A 2 25.58 -8.47 -27.18
N LEU A 3 26.42 -9.50 -27.32
CA LEU A 3 26.22 -10.84 -26.79
C LEU A 3 26.19 -10.79 -25.26
N VAL A 4 25.03 -10.48 -24.70
CA VAL A 4 24.82 -10.57 -23.27
C VAL A 4 24.73 -12.05 -22.94
N SER A 5 25.67 -12.55 -22.14
CA SER A 5 25.67 -13.96 -21.76
C SER A 5 24.42 -14.28 -20.93
N HIS A 6 23.90 -15.49 -21.07
CA HIS A 6 22.78 -15.96 -20.24
C HIS A 6 23.06 -15.81 -18.74
N TYR A 7 24.33 -15.97 -18.34
CA TYR A 7 24.79 -15.73 -16.99
C TYR A 7 24.58 -14.27 -16.56
N TRP A 8 24.98 -13.30 -17.39
CA TRP A 8 24.77 -11.88 -17.10
C TRP A 8 23.27 -11.56 -16.96
N CYS A 9 22.43 -12.08 -17.86
CA CYS A 9 20.99 -11.85 -17.78
C CYS A 9 20.38 -12.41 -16.47
N LYS A 10 20.82 -13.59 -16.00
CA LYS A 10 20.37 -14.15 -14.72
C LYS A 10 20.67 -13.27 -13.51
N LEU A 11 21.73 -12.47 -13.57
CA LEU A 11 22.08 -11.53 -12.50
C LEU A 11 21.35 -10.20 -12.64
N VAL A 12 21.23 -9.69 -13.87
CA VAL A 12 20.72 -8.34 -14.12
C VAL A 12 19.19 -8.29 -14.21
N VAL A 13 18.53 -9.30 -14.77
CA VAL A 13 17.07 -9.30 -14.91
C VAL A 13 16.36 -9.14 -13.56
N PRO A 14 16.70 -9.88 -12.48
CA PRO A 14 16.08 -9.65 -11.18
C PRO A 14 16.26 -8.21 -10.68
N ILE A 15 17.45 -7.61 -10.88
CA ILE A 15 17.75 -6.23 -10.47
C ILE A 15 16.97 -5.20 -11.29
N LEU A 16 16.69 -5.46 -12.57
CA LEU A 16 15.89 -4.54 -13.38
C LEU A 16 14.40 -4.70 -13.13
N TRP A 17 13.95 -5.90 -12.74
CA TRP A 17 12.53 -6.26 -12.65
C TRP A 17 11.98 -6.35 -11.24
N HIS A 18 12.78 -6.05 -10.21
CA HIS A 18 12.25 -5.96 -8.84
C HIS A 18 11.34 -4.75 -8.62
N ASN A 19 11.51 -3.68 -9.42
CA ASN A 19 10.66 -2.51 -9.36
C ASN A 19 10.52 -1.81 -10.73
N PRO A 20 9.89 -2.46 -11.73
CA PRO A 20 9.90 -1.99 -13.11
C PRO A 20 9.06 -0.72 -13.30
N PHE A 21 8.16 -0.40 -12.36
CA PHE A 21 7.24 0.74 -12.42
C PHE A 21 7.74 2.00 -11.67
N HIS A 22 8.75 1.88 -10.79
CA HIS A 22 9.16 3.00 -9.93
C HIS A 22 9.62 4.24 -10.69
N TYR A 23 10.37 4.07 -11.78
CA TYR A 23 10.91 5.19 -12.56
C TYR A 23 9.84 6.04 -13.25
N TRP A 24 8.58 5.61 -13.21
CA TRP A 24 7.51 6.17 -14.03
C TRP A 24 6.56 7.05 -13.22
N TRP A 25 6.49 6.83 -11.90
CA TRP A 25 5.65 7.62 -10.99
C TRP A 25 6.23 9.01 -10.66
N ARG A 26 7.56 9.19 -10.70
CA ARG A 26 8.20 10.43 -10.22
C ARG A 26 8.13 11.64 -11.18
N SER A 27 7.58 11.48 -12.39
CA SER A 27 7.56 12.56 -13.40
C SER A 27 6.26 13.36 -13.48
N SER A 28 5.32 13.17 -12.55
CA SER A 28 4.03 13.89 -12.53
C SER A 28 4.15 15.41 -12.41
N SER A 29 5.33 15.95 -12.08
CA SER A 29 5.55 17.39 -11.93
C SER A 29 5.90 18.11 -13.24
N ARG A 30 6.30 17.40 -14.31
CA ARG A 30 6.46 17.95 -15.67
C ARG A 30 6.20 16.85 -16.71
N PRO A 31 5.08 16.88 -17.44
CA PRO A 31 4.79 15.89 -18.47
C PRO A 31 5.79 16.07 -19.62
N VAL A 32 6.72 15.14 -19.78
CA VAL A 32 7.26 14.83 -21.11
C VAL A 32 6.35 13.74 -21.67
N GLU A 33 5.14 14.15 -22.07
CA GLU A 33 4.01 13.28 -22.46
C GLU A 33 4.40 12.16 -23.45
N ASN A 34 5.37 12.40 -24.33
CA ASN A 34 5.64 11.48 -25.45
C ASN A 34 6.64 10.34 -25.18
N VAL A 35 7.46 10.37 -24.12
CA VAL A 35 8.46 9.29 -23.87
C VAL A 35 7.93 8.22 -22.92
N ILE A 36 7.10 8.63 -21.96
CA ILE A 36 6.58 7.75 -20.90
C ILE A 36 5.43 6.88 -21.44
N GLU A 37 4.59 7.41 -22.33
CA GLU A 37 3.57 6.62 -23.02
C GLU A 37 4.16 5.55 -23.96
N ASN A 38 5.42 5.68 -24.36
CA ASN A 38 6.00 4.75 -25.34
C ASN A 38 6.67 3.52 -24.74
N ASN A 39 6.80 3.39 -23.42
CA ASN A 39 7.42 2.20 -22.86
C ASN A 39 6.44 1.30 -22.10
N TRP A 40 5.27 1.82 -21.64
CA TRP A 40 4.34 1.02 -20.81
C TRP A 40 3.81 -0.18 -21.59
N HIS A 41 3.61 0.00 -22.90
CA HIS A 41 3.18 -1.08 -23.77
C HIS A 41 4.21 -2.21 -23.81
N LEU A 42 5.52 -1.95 -23.64
CA LEU A 42 6.55 -2.99 -23.58
C LEU A 42 6.43 -3.79 -22.28
N LEU A 43 6.32 -3.12 -21.14
CA LEU A 43 6.10 -3.77 -19.84
C LEU A 43 4.83 -4.62 -19.86
N ARG A 44 3.74 -4.03 -20.37
CA ARG A 44 2.47 -4.73 -20.59
C ARG A 44 2.65 -5.98 -21.43
N ARG A 45 3.26 -5.84 -22.61
CA ARG A 45 3.50 -6.96 -23.53
C ARG A 45 4.33 -8.04 -22.85
N THR A 46 5.33 -7.68 -22.04
CA THR A 46 6.15 -8.64 -21.30
C THR A 46 5.34 -9.39 -20.25
N TYR A 47 4.53 -8.71 -19.43
CA TYR A 47 3.68 -9.38 -18.43
C TYR A 47 2.61 -10.27 -19.06
N ILE A 48 1.93 -9.79 -20.11
CA ILE A 48 0.96 -10.59 -20.88
C ILE A 48 1.65 -11.83 -21.47
N ALA A 49 2.89 -11.72 -21.92
CA ALA A 49 3.65 -12.85 -22.45
C ALA A 49 4.01 -13.91 -21.39
N THR A 50 3.99 -13.56 -20.09
CA THR A 50 4.19 -14.52 -18.98
C THR A 50 2.91 -15.27 -18.60
N LEU A 51 1.76 -14.90 -19.16
CA LEU A 51 0.50 -15.58 -18.94
C LEU A 51 0.41 -16.87 -19.75
N ASN A 52 -0.29 -17.88 -19.24
CA ASN A 52 -0.66 -19.07 -20.00
C ASN A 52 -1.85 -18.77 -20.93
N GLU A 53 -2.17 -19.69 -21.85
CA GLU A 53 -3.24 -19.45 -22.83
C GLU A 53 -4.62 -19.22 -22.18
N VAL A 54 -4.92 -19.92 -21.08
CA VAL A 54 -6.18 -19.73 -20.34
C VAL A 54 -6.23 -18.34 -19.69
N GLU A 55 -5.14 -17.91 -19.07
CA GLU A 55 -5.01 -16.57 -18.48
C GLU A 55 -5.08 -15.47 -19.55
N LYS A 56 -4.52 -15.71 -20.75
CA LYS A 56 -4.63 -14.80 -21.90
C LYS A 56 -6.05 -14.71 -22.45
N GLU A 57 -6.85 -15.79 -22.39
CA GLU A 57 -8.25 -15.77 -22.81
C GLU A 57 -9.12 -14.85 -21.93
N ILE A 58 -8.73 -14.67 -20.66
CA ILE A 58 -9.40 -13.77 -19.72
C ILE A 58 -9.12 -12.31 -20.08
N LEU A 59 -7.97 -12.02 -20.70
CA LEU A 59 -7.69 -10.72 -21.30
C LEU A 59 -8.60 -10.53 -22.53
N HIS A 60 -9.74 -9.87 -22.31
CA HIS A 60 -10.78 -9.50 -23.29
C HIS A 60 -10.22 -9.10 -24.70
N PRO A 61 -11.04 -9.12 -25.79
CA PRO A 61 -10.63 -9.22 -27.19
C PRO A 61 -9.80 -8.05 -27.75
N TYR A 62 -9.54 -7.01 -26.96
CA TYR A 62 -8.72 -5.86 -27.32
C TYR A 62 -7.25 -6.24 -27.61
N ASP A 63 -6.78 -7.39 -27.13
CA ASP A 63 -5.39 -7.85 -27.34
C ASP A 63 -5.26 -9.15 -28.17
N ARG A 64 -6.34 -9.68 -28.76
CA ARG A 64 -6.29 -10.96 -29.52
C ARG A 64 -5.36 -10.94 -30.73
N ARG A 65 -5.00 -9.75 -31.23
CA ARG A 65 -4.04 -9.61 -32.34
C ARG A 65 -2.59 -9.74 -31.88
N TYR A 66 -2.36 -9.80 -30.57
CA TYR A 66 -1.04 -9.80 -29.98
C TYR A 66 -0.73 -11.18 -29.40
N ASN A 67 0.06 -11.96 -30.13
CA ASN A 67 0.62 -13.22 -29.64
C ASN A 67 2.12 -13.03 -29.35
N PRO A 68 2.48 -12.51 -28.16
CA PRO A 68 3.88 -12.35 -27.82
C PRO A 68 4.58 -13.70 -27.79
N SER A 69 5.79 -13.75 -28.34
CA SER A 69 6.70 -14.86 -28.07
C SER A 69 6.91 -15.00 -26.55
N GLN A 70 6.97 -16.24 -26.07
CA GLN A 70 7.26 -16.52 -24.67
C GLN A 70 8.56 -15.81 -24.25
N PRO A 71 8.54 -15.06 -23.13
CA PRO A 71 9.73 -14.35 -22.68
C PRO A 71 10.78 -15.35 -22.22
N LEU A 72 12.05 -14.96 -22.34
CA LEU A 72 13.18 -15.78 -21.86
C LEU A 72 13.17 -15.98 -20.34
N PHE A 73 12.53 -15.07 -19.60
CA PHE A 73 12.45 -15.08 -18.15
C PHE A 73 11.01 -14.95 -17.66
N GLN A 74 10.73 -15.50 -16.47
CA GLN A 74 9.47 -15.26 -15.76
C GLN A 74 9.55 -13.94 -15.01
N TYR A 75 9.44 -12.83 -15.74
CA TYR A 75 9.65 -11.49 -15.19
C TYR A 75 8.76 -11.16 -13.98
N SER A 76 7.54 -11.69 -13.94
CA SER A 76 6.64 -11.55 -12.80
C SER A 76 7.17 -12.14 -11.50
N ALA A 77 7.99 -13.18 -11.55
CA ALA A 77 8.58 -13.79 -10.36
C ALA A 77 9.61 -12.89 -9.67
N TYR A 78 10.07 -11.82 -10.31
CA TYR A 78 11.04 -10.89 -9.72
C TYR A 78 10.39 -9.67 -9.08
N LEU A 79 9.08 -9.50 -9.20
CA LEU A 79 8.37 -8.28 -8.81
C LEU A 79 8.30 -8.10 -7.28
N GLU A 80 9.00 -7.10 -6.75
CA GLU A 80 8.96 -6.76 -5.31
C GLU A 80 7.97 -5.64 -4.98
N ASN A 81 7.74 -4.73 -5.92
CA ASN A 81 6.91 -3.55 -5.75
C ASN A 81 5.81 -3.54 -6.80
N PHE A 82 4.55 -3.47 -6.37
CA PHE A 82 3.43 -3.58 -7.27
C PHE A 82 2.31 -2.62 -6.87
N SER A 83 1.81 -1.82 -7.82
CA SER A 83 0.65 -0.95 -7.62
C SER A 83 -0.46 -1.28 -8.63
N PHE A 84 -1.71 -1.30 -8.17
CA PHE A 84 -2.86 -1.48 -9.05
C PHE A 84 -3.00 -0.35 -10.07
N ALA A 85 -2.64 0.88 -9.71
CA ALA A 85 -2.60 1.99 -10.64
C ALA A 85 -1.63 1.74 -11.82
N ASP A 86 -0.60 0.91 -11.62
CA ASP A 86 0.27 0.47 -12.70
C ASP A 86 -0.41 -0.59 -13.57
N ILE A 87 -1.24 -1.46 -12.98
CA ILE A 87 -1.99 -2.50 -13.69
C ILE A 87 -3.15 -1.93 -14.48
N THR A 88 -3.93 -0.98 -13.96
CA THR A 88 -5.06 -0.40 -14.71
C THR A 88 -4.61 0.32 -15.97
N LYS A 89 -3.40 0.88 -15.95
CA LYS A 89 -2.74 1.39 -17.16
C LYS A 89 -2.39 0.29 -18.14
N ILE A 90 -2.11 -0.91 -17.65
CA ILE A 90 -1.76 -2.08 -18.44
C ILE A 90 -3.04 -2.77 -18.95
N ILE A 91 -4.09 -2.94 -18.14
CA ILE A 91 -5.20 -3.87 -18.39
C ILE A 91 -6.51 -3.33 -17.79
N VAL A 92 -7.64 -3.69 -18.41
CA VAL A 92 -9.00 -3.45 -17.90
C VAL A 92 -9.12 -4.01 -16.48
N GLU A 93 -9.87 -3.32 -15.61
CA GLU A 93 -10.16 -3.68 -14.21
C GLU A 93 -10.71 -5.12 -14.07
N ASP A 94 -9.82 -6.11 -13.97
CA ASP A 94 -10.18 -7.51 -13.75
C ASP A 94 -9.38 -8.10 -12.57
N ASP A 95 -10.11 -8.40 -11.49
CA ASP A 95 -9.58 -8.99 -10.27
C ASP A 95 -8.88 -10.34 -10.49
N THR A 96 -9.30 -11.11 -11.50
CA THR A 96 -8.69 -12.40 -11.84
C THR A 96 -7.25 -12.21 -12.25
N LEU A 97 -7.01 -11.21 -13.08
CA LEU A 97 -5.68 -10.98 -13.58
C LEU A 97 -4.76 -10.40 -12.51
N LEU A 98 -5.26 -9.46 -11.71
CA LEU A 98 -4.54 -8.96 -10.54
C LEU A 98 -4.13 -10.13 -9.64
N ALA A 99 -5.06 -11.02 -9.32
CA ALA A 99 -4.79 -12.24 -8.56
C ALA A 99 -3.72 -13.12 -9.23
N THR A 100 -3.81 -13.36 -10.54
CA THR A 100 -2.80 -14.12 -11.29
C THR A 100 -1.40 -13.48 -11.26
N LEU A 101 -1.30 -12.16 -11.32
CA LEU A 101 -0.02 -11.47 -11.22
C LEU A 101 0.56 -11.55 -9.81
N ILE A 102 -0.28 -11.42 -8.78
CA ILE A 102 0.09 -11.65 -7.38
C ILE A 102 0.61 -13.08 -7.19
N GLU A 103 -0.09 -14.08 -7.75
CA GLU A 103 0.32 -15.49 -7.69
C GLU A 103 1.70 -15.73 -8.31
N LYS A 104 1.97 -15.11 -9.47
CA LYS A 104 3.25 -15.24 -10.17
C LYS A 104 4.39 -14.49 -9.47
N ALA A 105 4.11 -13.36 -8.83
CA ALA A 105 5.09 -12.67 -7.99
C ALA A 105 5.40 -13.51 -6.74
N GLY A 106 4.35 -14.02 -6.09
CA GLY A 106 4.46 -14.90 -4.95
C GLY A 106 5.30 -14.27 -3.83
N LYS A 107 6.33 -14.98 -3.38
CA LYS A 107 7.15 -14.60 -2.21
C LYS A 107 8.08 -13.42 -2.44
N THR A 108 8.31 -13.00 -3.68
CA THR A 108 9.15 -11.83 -3.97
C THR A 108 8.40 -10.53 -3.77
N LEU A 109 7.06 -10.56 -3.77
CA LEU A 109 6.25 -9.37 -3.53
C LEU A 109 6.38 -8.90 -2.08
N LEU A 110 6.94 -7.70 -1.89
CA LEU A 110 7.18 -7.07 -0.59
C LEU A 110 6.26 -5.88 -0.34
N ASN A 111 6.01 -5.10 -1.40
CA ASN A 111 5.26 -3.86 -1.34
C ASN A 111 4.09 -3.92 -2.32
N LEU A 112 2.87 -3.85 -1.79
CA LEU A 112 1.66 -3.90 -2.58
C LEU A 112 0.82 -2.65 -2.35
N GLN A 113 0.41 -2.01 -3.42
CA GLN A 113 -0.58 -0.94 -3.44
C GLN A 113 -1.77 -1.40 -4.28
N ILE A 114 -2.96 -1.46 -3.72
CA ILE A 114 -4.18 -1.77 -4.46
C ILE A 114 -5.27 -0.79 -4.10
N ASP A 115 -6.14 -0.49 -5.06
CA ASP A 115 -7.26 0.41 -4.83
C ASP A 115 -8.47 -0.31 -4.22
N LYS A 116 -8.69 -1.52 -4.72
CA LYS A 116 -9.81 -2.37 -4.38
C LYS A 116 -9.30 -3.74 -3.98
N VAL A 117 -9.78 -4.20 -2.83
CA VAL A 117 -9.55 -5.56 -2.35
C VAL A 117 -10.79 -6.37 -2.68
N SER A 118 -10.64 -7.47 -3.42
CA SER A 118 -11.70 -8.46 -3.59
C SER A 118 -11.34 -9.78 -2.93
N GLY A 119 -12.33 -10.64 -2.67
CA GLY A 119 -12.08 -11.94 -2.04
C GLY A 119 -11.04 -12.79 -2.80
N LYS A 120 -11.02 -12.71 -4.13
CA LYS A 120 -10.03 -13.41 -4.96
C LYS A 120 -8.61 -12.90 -4.72
N VAL A 121 -8.45 -11.57 -4.70
CA VAL A 121 -7.16 -10.93 -4.40
C VAL A 121 -6.69 -11.31 -2.99
N VAL A 122 -7.56 -11.26 -1.99
CA VAL A 122 -7.22 -11.67 -0.60
C VAL A 122 -6.77 -13.12 -0.53
N MET A 123 -7.47 -14.04 -1.20
CA MET A 123 -7.09 -15.45 -1.23
C MET A 123 -5.70 -15.64 -1.86
N SER A 124 -5.45 -15.01 -3.01
CA SER A 124 -4.14 -15.08 -3.66
C SER A 124 -3.02 -14.48 -2.79
N LEU A 125 -3.27 -13.35 -2.12
CA LEU A 125 -2.29 -12.75 -1.20
C LEU A 125 -1.96 -13.67 -0.04
N SER A 126 -2.98 -14.25 0.58
CA SER A 126 -2.84 -15.16 1.73
C SER A 126 -2.05 -16.42 1.37
N GLN A 127 -2.26 -16.95 0.16
CA GLN A 127 -1.66 -18.21 -0.28
C GLN A 127 -0.25 -18.04 -0.85
N PHE A 128 0.01 -16.97 -1.59
CA PHE A 128 1.22 -16.86 -2.42
C PHE A 128 2.21 -15.79 -1.93
N CYS A 129 1.74 -14.77 -1.21
CA CYS A 129 2.53 -13.58 -0.85
C CYS A 129 2.64 -13.35 0.68
N PRO A 130 3.22 -14.28 1.44
CA PRO A 130 3.32 -14.17 2.91
C PRO A 130 4.33 -13.10 3.39
N ASN A 131 5.15 -12.57 2.48
CA ASN A 131 6.29 -11.68 2.78
C ASN A 131 5.97 -10.19 2.58
N ILE A 132 4.70 -9.84 2.30
CA ILE A 132 4.32 -8.43 2.13
C ILE A 132 4.57 -7.70 3.44
N SER A 133 5.48 -6.73 3.40
CA SER A 133 5.85 -5.88 4.54
C SER A 133 5.17 -4.52 4.47
N LYS A 134 4.92 -4.00 3.26
CA LYS A 134 4.17 -2.77 3.04
C LYS A 134 2.90 -3.02 2.25
N PHE A 135 1.77 -2.62 2.82
CA PHE A 135 0.48 -2.68 2.14
C PHE A 135 -0.13 -1.28 2.07
N THR A 136 -0.50 -0.84 0.87
CA THR A 136 -1.23 0.40 0.63
C THR A 136 -2.59 0.08 0.04
N LEU A 137 -3.64 0.52 0.71
CA LEU A 137 -5.01 0.37 0.27
C LEU A 137 -5.54 1.76 -0.11
N GLU A 138 -5.88 1.97 -1.37
CA GLU A 138 -6.36 3.24 -1.89
C GLU A 138 -7.82 3.12 -2.33
N TYR A 139 -8.81 3.38 -1.45
CA TYR A 139 -10.27 3.34 -1.70
C TYR A 139 -11.02 2.28 -0.88
N GLU A 140 -12.29 2.06 -1.22
CA GLU A 140 -13.28 1.26 -0.51
C GLU A 140 -12.95 -0.24 -0.51
N VAL A 141 -13.00 -0.85 0.67
CA VAL A 141 -12.86 -2.31 0.81
C VAL A 141 -14.20 -2.96 0.53
N GLN A 142 -14.32 -3.62 -0.63
CA GLN A 142 -15.39 -4.60 -0.81
C GLN A 142 -14.96 -5.87 -0.06
N ASN A 143 -15.80 -6.39 0.84
CA ASN A 143 -15.49 -7.55 1.70
C ASN A 143 -14.49 -7.26 2.84
N TYR A 144 -14.78 -6.26 3.67
CA TYR A 144 -13.99 -5.92 4.88
C TYR A 144 -13.57 -7.15 5.70
N SER A 145 -14.47 -8.10 5.95
CA SER A 145 -14.17 -9.28 6.78
C SER A 145 -12.98 -10.09 6.26
N MET A 146 -12.95 -10.43 4.97
CA MET A 146 -11.85 -11.21 4.38
C MET A 146 -10.52 -10.46 4.47
N PHE A 147 -10.53 -9.15 4.19
CA PHE A 147 -9.33 -8.33 4.29
C PHE A 147 -8.80 -8.27 5.74
N MET A 148 -9.70 -8.10 6.72
CA MET A 148 -9.34 -8.09 8.13
C MET A 148 -8.76 -9.43 8.59
N ASP A 149 -9.34 -10.54 8.16
CA ASP A 149 -8.82 -11.88 8.45
C ASP A 149 -7.41 -12.08 7.88
N TYR A 150 -7.16 -11.59 6.66
CA TYR A 150 -5.83 -11.57 6.07
C TYR A 150 -4.85 -10.70 6.86
N LEU A 151 -5.23 -9.47 7.22
CA LEU A 151 -4.37 -8.55 7.97
C LEU A 151 -3.89 -9.20 9.28
N LYS A 152 -4.79 -9.84 10.04
CA LYS A 152 -4.48 -10.44 11.34
C LYS A 152 -3.39 -11.51 11.28
N GLY A 153 -3.32 -12.25 10.18
CA GLY A 153 -2.33 -13.31 9.96
C GLY A 153 -1.09 -12.89 9.18
N SER A 154 -0.99 -11.62 8.78
CA SER A 154 0.04 -11.14 7.87
C SER A 154 1.35 -10.72 8.56
N SER A 155 2.39 -10.55 7.74
CA SER A 155 3.70 -10.01 8.14
C SER A 155 3.85 -8.50 7.87
N ILE A 156 2.72 -7.79 7.67
CA ILE A 156 2.72 -6.38 7.27
C ILE A 156 3.25 -5.52 8.41
N SER A 157 4.38 -4.86 8.18
CA SER A 157 4.99 -3.90 9.11
C SER A 157 4.56 -2.46 8.85
N GLN A 158 4.13 -2.13 7.63
CA GLN A 158 3.67 -0.81 7.25
C GLN A 158 2.33 -0.90 6.52
N LEU A 159 1.29 -0.28 7.08
CA LEU A 159 -0.04 -0.20 6.48
C LEU A 159 -0.38 1.25 6.14
N VAL A 160 -0.73 1.50 4.89
CA VAL A 160 -1.19 2.81 4.41
C VAL A 160 -2.63 2.66 3.94
N ILE A 161 -3.54 3.43 4.53
CA ILE A 161 -4.93 3.50 4.10
C ILE A 161 -5.15 4.89 3.51
N LYS A 162 -5.54 4.95 2.24
CA LYS A 162 -5.94 6.18 1.56
C LYS A 162 -7.40 6.08 1.17
N SER A 163 -8.20 7.04 1.58
CA SER A 163 -9.63 7.07 1.24
C SER A 163 -10.16 8.49 1.37
N TYR A 164 -11.19 8.84 0.58
CA TYR A 164 -11.92 10.10 0.79
C TYR A 164 -12.59 10.18 2.16
N GLY A 165 -12.86 9.03 2.78
CA GLY A 165 -13.32 8.97 4.15
C GLY A 165 -13.19 7.57 4.71
N ILE A 166 -13.02 7.47 6.03
CA ILE A 166 -13.00 6.17 6.70
C ILE A 166 -14.26 5.99 7.55
N SER A 167 -14.95 4.86 7.35
CA SER A 167 -16.02 4.43 8.23
C SER A 167 -15.48 4.03 9.59
N ILE A 168 -16.28 4.24 10.64
CA ILE A 168 -15.97 3.76 11.98
C ILE A 168 -15.72 2.24 12.00
N ASP A 169 -16.42 1.48 11.16
CA ASP A 169 -16.28 0.03 11.07
C ASP A 169 -14.90 -0.38 10.54
N LEU A 170 -14.34 0.35 9.58
CA LEU A 170 -12.98 0.11 9.09
C LEU A 170 -11.96 0.40 10.19
N LEU A 171 -12.05 1.53 10.91
CA LEU A 171 -11.14 1.82 12.03
C LEU A 171 -11.24 0.79 13.16
N ASN A 172 -12.46 0.40 13.53
CA ASN A 172 -12.69 -0.64 14.54
C ASN A 172 -12.14 -2.00 14.09
N GLY A 173 -12.32 -2.34 12.80
CA GLY A 173 -11.73 -3.51 12.19
C GLY A 173 -10.21 -3.48 12.27
N LEU A 174 -9.59 -2.37 11.87
CA LEU A 174 -8.14 -2.20 11.95
C LEU A 174 -7.66 -2.41 13.38
N ALA A 175 -8.24 -1.73 14.37
CA ALA A 175 -7.82 -1.86 15.76
C ALA A 175 -7.86 -3.30 16.31
N ARG A 176 -8.72 -4.17 15.76
CA ARG A 176 -8.88 -5.57 16.21
C ARG A 176 -8.12 -6.60 15.39
N TYR A 177 -7.80 -6.26 14.15
CA TYR A 177 -7.20 -7.19 13.18
C TYR A 177 -5.83 -6.72 12.66
N VAL A 178 -5.25 -5.68 13.27
CA VAL A 178 -3.87 -5.27 13.00
C VAL A 178 -2.90 -6.46 13.22
N PRO A 179 -1.98 -6.72 12.28
CA PRO A 179 -0.95 -7.75 12.47
C PRO A 179 -0.03 -7.40 13.64
N SER A 180 0.47 -8.41 14.33
CA SER A 180 1.44 -8.23 15.42
C SER A 180 2.79 -7.66 14.97
N SER A 181 3.08 -7.74 13.68
CA SER A 181 4.26 -7.16 13.04
C SER A 181 4.10 -5.68 12.68
N LEU A 182 2.91 -5.09 12.81
CA LEU A 182 2.66 -3.71 12.38
C LEU A 182 3.45 -2.71 13.21
N GLU A 183 4.36 -1.99 12.56
CA GLU A 183 5.18 -0.95 13.18
C GLU A 183 4.72 0.46 12.80
N GLU A 184 4.09 0.61 11.64
CA GLU A 184 3.68 1.91 11.12
C GLU A 184 2.30 1.84 10.47
N ILE A 185 1.44 2.81 10.80
CA ILE A 185 0.15 3.02 10.16
C ILE A 185 0.02 4.45 9.65
N TYR A 186 -0.45 4.60 8.42
CA TYR A 186 -0.68 5.87 7.76
C TYR A 186 -2.15 5.95 7.36
N LEU A 187 -2.89 6.87 7.96
CA LEU A 187 -4.30 7.13 7.69
C LEU A 187 -4.40 8.43 6.88
N CYS A 188 -4.53 8.29 5.55
CA CYS A 188 -4.62 9.39 4.59
C CYS A 188 -6.08 9.56 4.17
N CYS A 189 -6.88 10.16 5.05
CA CYS A 189 -8.32 10.17 4.91
C CYS A 189 -8.99 11.11 5.90
N HIS A 190 -10.20 11.55 5.54
CA HIS A 190 -11.06 12.32 6.42
C HIS A 190 -11.81 11.39 7.39
N PHE A 191 -11.71 11.70 8.69
CA PHE A 191 -12.54 11.09 9.74
C PHE A 191 -12.71 12.06 10.91
N LYS A 192 -13.53 11.69 11.90
CA LYS A 192 -13.72 12.50 13.11
C LYS A 192 -12.70 12.11 14.18
N PRO A 193 -12.24 13.06 15.03
CA PRO A 193 -11.35 12.75 16.16
C PRO A 193 -11.87 11.64 17.08
N ASP A 194 -13.19 11.54 17.29
CA ASP A 194 -13.80 10.48 18.10
C ASP A 194 -13.55 9.07 17.53
N PHE A 195 -13.38 8.93 16.21
CA PHE A 195 -13.07 7.63 15.61
C PHE A 195 -11.61 7.25 15.87
N LEU A 196 -10.70 8.23 15.92
CA LEU A 196 -9.33 7.99 16.37
C LEU A 196 -9.32 7.48 17.81
N MET A 197 -10.11 8.10 18.69
CA MET A 197 -10.20 7.68 20.09
C MET A 197 -10.56 6.19 20.20
N ILE A 198 -11.56 5.74 19.44
CA ILE A 198 -12.00 4.35 19.48
C ILE A 198 -10.89 3.42 18.97
N PHE A 199 -10.24 3.78 17.87
CA PHE A 199 -9.09 3.04 17.35
C PHE A 199 -7.98 2.91 18.40
N LEU A 200 -7.59 4.01 19.06
CA LEU A 200 -6.53 4.02 20.07
C LEU A 200 -6.88 3.20 21.32
N LEU A 201 -8.15 3.22 21.73
CA LEU A 201 -8.66 2.42 22.84
C LEU A 201 -8.60 0.93 22.51
N ASP A 202 -9.21 0.52 21.39
CA ASP A 202 -9.26 -0.88 20.96
C ASP A 202 -7.84 -1.43 20.71
N TYR A 203 -6.96 -0.64 20.09
CA TYR A 203 -5.58 -1.05 19.84
C TYR A 203 -4.78 -1.23 21.14
N SER A 204 -4.95 -0.34 22.12
CA SER A 204 -4.24 -0.43 23.41
C SER A 204 -4.63 -1.66 24.24
N ALA A 205 -5.78 -2.27 23.96
CA ALA A 205 -6.24 -3.48 24.60
C ALA A 205 -5.58 -4.76 24.04
N LEU A 206 -4.84 -4.66 22.93
CA LEU A 206 -4.13 -5.80 22.35
C LEU A 206 -2.92 -6.20 23.19
N SER A 207 -2.63 -7.50 23.24
CA SER A 207 -1.47 -8.05 23.97
C SER A 207 -0.12 -7.71 23.34
N PHE A 208 -0.12 -7.21 22.11
CA PHE A 208 1.05 -6.77 21.37
C PHE A 208 0.91 -5.28 21.06
N ASN A 209 1.98 -4.52 21.31
CA ASN A 209 2.02 -3.08 21.09
C ASN A 209 3.31 -2.74 20.33
N THR A 210 3.32 -3.09 19.05
CA THR A 210 4.46 -2.95 18.14
C THR A 210 4.39 -1.69 17.30
N LEU A 211 3.24 -1.00 17.28
CA LEU A 211 3.02 0.21 16.50
C LEU A 211 3.85 1.38 17.06
N LYS A 212 4.90 1.74 16.32
CA LYS A 212 5.85 2.81 16.65
C LYS A 212 5.41 4.14 16.04
N THR A 213 4.79 4.10 14.86
CA THR A 213 4.46 5.31 14.09
C THR A 213 2.99 5.34 13.73
N LEU A 214 2.30 6.42 14.12
CA LEU A 214 0.96 6.76 13.65
C LEU A 214 1.05 8.04 12.83
N CYS A 215 0.74 7.96 11.54
CA CYS A 215 0.66 9.10 10.65
C CYS A 215 -0.82 9.36 10.29
N ILE A 216 -1.27 10.58 10.50
CA ILE A 216 -2.62 11.02 10.14
C ILE A 216 -2.49 12.21 9.20
N LYS A 217 -3.15 12.08 8.05
CA LYS A 217 -3.12 13.06 6.97
C LYS A 217 -4.54 13.50 6.62
N ASP A 218 -4.65 14.60 5.89
CA ASP A 218 -5.92 15.15 5.42
C ASP A 218 -6.87 15.55 6.57
N LEU A 219 -6.32 16.22 7.59
CA LEU A 219 -7.10 16.76 8.70
C LEU A 219 -7.74 18.08 8.28
N ASP A 220 -9.05 18.10 8.01
CA ASP A 220 -9.85 19.27 7.61
C ASP A 220 -9.93 20.38 8.68
N GLY A 221 -8.79 20.92 9.13
CA GLY A 221 -8.69 21.91 10.19
C GLY A 221 -8.86 21.38 11.62
N TYR A 222 -9.03 20.07 11.82
CA TYR A 222 -9.22 19.44 13.14
C TYR A 222 -7.92 19.08 13.88
N SER A 223 -6.76 19.58 13.43
CA SER A 223 -5.46 19.14 13.95
C SER A 223 -5.35 19.27 15.48
N HIS A 224 -5.96 20.29 16.06
CA HIS A 224 -6.00 20.51 17.50
C HIS A 224 -6.82 19.46 18.26
N GLU A 225 -8.01 19.08 17.77
CA GLU A 225 -8.85 18.04 18.37
C GLU A 225 -8.19 16.67 18.31
N TYR A 226 -7.51 16.36 17.20
CA TYR A 226 -6.71 15.16 17.06
C TYR A 226 -5.60 15.12 18.12
N LEU A 227 -4.87 16.23 18.32
CA LEU A 227 -3.84 16.33 19.36
C LEU A 227 -4.40 16.13 20.78
N LYS A 228 -5.60 16.63 21.08
CA LYS A 228 -6.28 16.37 22.37
C LYS A 228 -6.57 14.88 22.59
N VAL A 229 -7.10 14.21 21.55
CA VAL A 229 -7.35 12.77 21.60
C VAL A 229 -6.04 12.01 21.82
N ILE A 230 -5.01 12.34 21.05
CA ILE A 230 -3.68 11.74 21.16
C ILE A 230 -3.09 11.95 22.56
N GLU A 231 -3.08 13.17 23.07
CA GLU A 231 -2.58 13.47 24.42
C GLU A 231 -3.30 12.63 25.48
N ARG A 232 -4.61 12.51 25.38
CA ARG A 232 -5.41 11.73 26.34
C ARG A 232 -5.07 10.25 26.31
N TYR A 233 -4.87 9.67 25.13
CA TYR A 233 -4.71 8.22 24.95
C TYR A 233 -3.26 7.76 24.78
N SER A 234 -2.31 8.68 24.74
CA SER A 234 -0.87 8.39 24.60
C SER A 234 -0.33 7.52 25.74
N VAL A 235 -0.96 7.53 26.91
CA VAL A 235 -0.51 6.76 28.10
C VAL A 235 -0.72 5.25 27.91
N TYR A 236 -1.61 4.85 27.01
CA TYR A 236 -1.98 3.45 26.76
C TYR A 236 -1.28 2.87 25.53
N ASN A 237 -0.54 3.68 24.78
CA ASN A 237 0.00 3.30 23.48
C ASN A 237 1.54 3.40 23.49
N ALA A 238 2.21 2.51 22.75
CA ALA A 238 3.67 2.47 22.67
C ALA A 238 4.23 3.29 21.49
N PHE A 239 3.47 4.30 21.03
CA PHE A 239 3.91 5.16 19.95
C PHE A 239 5.25 5.81 20.31
N LYS A 240 6.14 5.87 19.33
CA LYS A 240 7.38 6.66 19.41
C LYS A 240 7.25 7.94 18.62
N THR A 241 6.52 7.88 17.51
CA THR A 241 6.36 8.98 16.58
C THR A 241 4.89 9.13 16.19
N ILE A 242 4.41 10.36 16.21
CA ILE A 242 3.12 10.72 15.66
C ILE A 242 3.35 11.79 14.60
N VAL A 243 2.89 11.54 13.39
CA VAL A 243 2.99 12.50 12.28
C VAL A 243 1.60 13.03 12.00
N ILE A 244 1.43 14.34 12.09
CA ILE A 244 0.18 15.01 11.73
C ILE A 244 0.45 15.96 10.57
N GLU A 245 -0.22 15.73 9.46
CA GLU A 245 -0.22 16.64 8.33
C GLU A 245 -1.35 17.68 8.50
N THR A 246 -1.00 18.96 8.49
CA THR A 246 -1.91 20.08 8.81
C THR A 246 -1.65 21.27 7.90
N MET A 247 -2.73 21.97 7.53
CA MET A 247 -2.68 23.20 6.74
C MET A 247 -2.61 24.48 7.59
N VAL A 248 -2.87 24.38 8.90
CA VAL A 248 -3.03 25.55 9.78
C VAL A 248 -1.84 25.70 10.72
N CYS A 249 -1.41 26.95 10.92
CA CYS A 249 -0.34 27.34 11.83
C CYS A 249 -0.70 26.97 13.30
N ILE A 250 0.25 26.38 14.02
CA ILE A 250 -0.02 25.51 15.17
C ILE A 250 0.24 26.21 16.51
N ASP A 251 0.23 27.54 16.52
CA ASP A 251 0.56 28.31 17.72
C ASP A 251 -0.29 27.90 18.94
N GLU A 252 -1.57 27.55 18.71
CA GLU A 252 -2.49 27.10 19.76
C GLU A 252 -2.26 25.66 20.28
N SER A 253 -1.46 24.84 19.60
CA SER A 253 -1.23 23.44 20.01
C SER A 253 0.16 23.17 20.58
N SER A 254 0.99 24.19 20.75
CA SER A 254 2.35 24.06 21.31
C SER A 254 2.35 23.35 22.68
N ASP A 255 1.40 23.70 23.55
CA ASP A 255 1.28 23.08 24.88
C ASP A 255 0.93 21.58 24.79
N LEU A 256 0.00 21.21 23.90
CA LEU A 256 -0.37 19.80 23.67
C LEU A 256 0.82 19.00 23.14
N ILE A 257 1.55 19.55 22.18
CA ILE A 257 2.74 18.91 21.60
C ILE A 257 3.81 18.71 22.66
N GLN A 258 4.08 19.72 23.50
CA GLN A 258 5.03 19.59 24.60
C GLN A 258 4.57 18.55 25.63
N ASN A 259 3.29 18.48 25.95
CA ASN A 259 2.75 17.49 26.89
C ASN A 259 2.84 16.06 26.34
N ILE A 260 2.60 15.86 25.04
CA ILE A 260 2.82 14.57 24.37
C ILE A 260 4.32 14.23 24.38
N GLY A 261 5.20 15.20 24.11
CA GLY A 261 6.65 15.06 24.16
C GLY A 261 7.18 14.63 25.53
N LYS A 262 6.64 15.17 26.62
CA LYS A 262 6.98 14.76 28.01
C LYS A 262 6.67 13.29 28.29
N LYS A 263 5.78 12.66 27.50
CA LYS A 263 5.46 11.22 27.57
C LYS A 263 6.37 10.36 26.69
N GLY A 264 7.41 10.95 26.09
CA GLY A 264 8.39 10.25 25.25
C GLY A 264 7.96 10.08 23.79
N ILE A 265 6.90 10.76 23.35
CA ILE A 265 6.37 10.67 21.99
C ILE A 265 6.81 11.88 21.17
N ASN A 266 7.49 11.62 20.05
CA ASN A 266 7.87 12.66 19.10
C ASN A 266 6.69 13.02 18.21
N VAL A 267 6.19 14.26 18.31
CA VAL A 267 5.13 14.77 17.42
C VAL A 267 5.78 15.56 16.30
N VAL A 268 5.58 15.09 15.07
CA VAL A 268 6.06 15.75 13.85
C VAL A 268 4.87 16.35 13.13
N LEU A 269 4.93 17.66 12.91
CA LEU A 269 3.91 18.40 12.19
C LEU A 269 4.44 18.62 10.77
N GLN A 270 3.70 18.14 9.79
CA GLN A 270 4.06 18.26 8.39
C GLN A 270 3.12 19.26 7.72
N GLU A 271 3.66 20.38 7.26
CA GLU A 271 2.90 21.37 6.50
C GLU A 271 2.70 20.89 5.06
N VAL A 272 1.47 20.99 4.57
CA VAL A 272 1.14 20.80 3.15
C VAL A 272 1.15 22.16 2.48
N PHE A 273 2.06 22.36 1.53
CA PHE A 273 2.15 23.56 0.71
C PHE A 273 1.43 23.41 -0.63
#